data_AF-A0A939VNU0-F1
#
_entry.id   AF-A0A939VNU0-F1
#
_cell.length_a   1.000
_cell.length_b   1.000
_cell.length_c   1.000
_cell.angle_alpha   90.00
_cell.angle_beta   90.00
_cell.angle_gamma   90.00
#
_symmetry.space_group_name_H-M   'P 1'
#
loop_
_entity.id
_entity.type
_entity.pdbx_description
1 polymer ?
#
loop_
_entity_poly.entity_id
_entity_poly.type
_entity_poly.pdbx_seq_one_letter_code
_entity_poly.pdbx_strand_id
1 'polypeptide(L)'
;RIIGAMKLSRLAEALEEAGNAEDMVRIRNATGELIKMYRNLIASLEEARGDYEEKAIIDEESLKDALKSLREFAEVFDFDSIDFVMNELKKYSMPEAYREKYAKLKTLVAQVARDDILLFLEDI
;
A
#
# COMPACT_ATOMS: atom_id res chain seq x y z
N ARG A 1 9.26 12.46 -8.94
CA ARG A 1 10.34 12.16 -9.91
C ARG A 1 10.99 10.78 -9.63
N ILE A 2 10.22 9.78 -9.21
CA ILE A 2 10.74 8.55 -8.55
C ILE A 2 10.76 7.34 -9.50
N ILE A 3 9.89 7.31 -10.51
CA ILE A 3 9.73 6.15 -11.43
C ILE A 3 10.27 6.39 -12.86
N GLY A 4 11.09 7.42 -13.09
CA GLY A 4 11.78 7.63 -14.37
C GLY A 4 10.92 8.06 -15.58
N ALA A 5 9.60 8.17 -15.46
CA ALA A 5 8.67 8.55 -16.54
C ALA A 5 8.72 10.05 -16.94
N MET A 6 9.93 10.59 -17.19
CA MET A 6 10.15 12.02 -17.42
C MET A 6 9.44 12.57 -18.66
N LYS A 7 9.33 11.76 -19.72
CA LYS A 7 8.64 12.19 -20.96
C LYS A 7 7.14 12.40 -20.72
N LEU A 8 6.49 11.50 -19.99
CA LEU A 8 5.06 11.62 -19.63
C LEU A 8 4.84 12.86 -18.75
N SER A 9 5.72 13.06 -17.76
CA SER A 9 5.65 14.23 -16.87
C SER A 9 5.75 15.56 -17.63
N ARG A 10 6.71 15.69 -18.56
CA ARG A 10 6.88 16.90 -19.37
C ARG A 10 5.72 17.12 -20.34
N LEU A 11 5.15 16.05 -20.88
CA LEU A 11 3.99 16.14 -21.76
C LEU A 11 2.74 16.61 -20.99
N ALA A 12 2.57 16.15 -19.75
CA ALA A 12 1.50 16.63 -18.87
C ALA A 12 1.67 18.13 -18.54
N GLU A 13 2.87 18.56 -18.15
CA GLU A 13 3.22 19.96 -17.90
C GLU A 13 2.94 20.84 -19.13
N ALA A 14 3.38 20.41 -20.32
CA ALA A 14 3.13 21.15 -21.57
C ALA A 14 1.65 21.22 -21.97
N LEU A 15 0.82 20.27 -21.53
CA LEU A 15 -0.63 20.27 -21.74
C LEU A 15 -1.35 21.15 -20.71
N GLU A 16 -0.85 21.23 -19.48
CA GLU A 16 -1.32 22.16 -18.45
C GLU A 16 -1.06 23.61 -18.87
N GLU A 17 0.14 23.91 -19.37
CA GLU A 17 0.46 25.22 -19.97
C GLU A 17 -0.45 25.55 -21.16
N ALA A 18 -0.72 24.57 -22.02
CA ALA A 18 -1.64 24.74 -23.14
C ALA A 18 -3.08 25.01 -22.67
N GLY A 19 -3.51 24.40 -21.56
CA GLY A 19 -4.78 24.70 -20.91
C GLY A 19 -4.84 26.14 -20.40
N ASN A 20 -3.79 26.61 -19.72
CA ASN A 20 -3.69 27.98 -19.24
C ASN A 20 -3.68 29.01 -20.38
N ALA A 21 -3.13 28.65 -21.55
CA ALA A 21 -3.10 29.48 -22.74
C ALA A 21 -4.33 29.30 -23.67
N GLU A 22 -5.31 28.47 -23.28
CA GLU A 22 -6.48 28.11 -24.08
C GLU A 22 -6.15 27.54 -25.49
N ASP A 23 -4.97 26.92 -25.67
CA ASP A 23 -4.53 26.33 -26.94
C ASP A 23 -5.19 24.96 -27.18
N MET A 24 -6.42 25.03 -27.66
CA MET A 24 -7.24 23.85 -27.98
C MET A 24 -6.67 22.98 -29.11
N VAL A 25 -5.77 23.51 -29.95
CA VAL A 25 -5.14 22.73 -31.02
C VAL A 25 -4.08 21.82 -30.41
N ARG A 26 -3.21 22.39 -29.58
CA ARG A 26 -2.16 21.64 -28.87
C ARG A 26 -2.76 20.59 -27.94
N ILE A 27 -3.82 20.94 -27.21
CA ILE A 27 -4.53 19.98 -26.35
C ILE A 27 -5.02 18.78 -27.16
N ARG A 28 -5.76 19.02 -28.24
CA ARG A 28 -6.33 17.94 -29.06
C ARG A 28 -5.27 17.05 -29.68
N ASN A 29 -4.17 17.64 -30.14
CA ASN A 29 -3.10 16.89 -30.80
C ASN A 29 -2.27 16.04 -29.82
N ALA A 30 -2.00 16.55 -28.61
CA ALA A 30 -1.11 15.88 -27.65
C ALA A 30 -1.82 14.97 -26.63
N THR A 31 -3.13 15.14 -26.41
CA THR A 31 -3.88 14.33 -25.42
C THR A 31 -3.83 12.83 -25.74
N GLY A 32 -3.92 12.45 -27.01
CA GLY A 32 -3.87 11.04 -27.40
C GLY A 32 -2.54 10.38 -27.05
N GLU A 33 -1.43 11.08 -27.26
CA GLU A 33 -0.09 10.60 -26.90
C GLU A 33 0.07 10.49 -25.37
N LEU A 34 -0.41 11.48 -24.62
CA LEU A 34 -0.41 11.45 -23.15
C LEU A 34 -1.13 10.21 -22.62
N ILE A 35 -2.35 9.95 -23.08
CA ILE A 35 -3.14 8.79 -22.65
C ILE A 35 -2.43 7.48 -22.98
N LYS A 36 -1.84 7.38 -24.19
CA LYS A 36 -1.08 6.19 -24.60
C LYS A 36 0.11 5.96 -23.68
N MET A 37 0.91 6.99 -23.41
CA MET A 37 2.08 6.90 -22.53
C MET A 37 1.68 6.55 -21.09
N TYR A 38 0.57 7.10 -20.59
CA TYR A 38 0.04 6.79 -19.28
C TYR A 38 -0.39 5.31 -19.16
N ARG A 39 -1.13 4.79 -20.15
CA ARG A 39 -1.56 3.38 -20.16
C ARG A 39 -0.38 2.42 -20.26
N ASN A 40 0.61 2.73 -21.08
CA ASN A 40 1.83 1.92 -21.17
C ASN A 40 2.59 1.89 -19.85
N LEU A 41 2.66 3.03 -19.15
CA LEU A 41 3.26 3.08 -17.83
C LEU A 41 2.51 2.18 -16.83
N ILE A 42 1.17 2.20 -16.83
CA ILE A 42 0.37 1.29 -15.99
C ILE A 42 0.71 -0.17 -16.32
N ALA A 43 0.69 -0.56 -17.59
CA ALA A 43 0.99 -1.94 -17.99
C ALA A 43 2.39 -2.39 -17.56
N SER A 44 3.42 -1.55 -17.74
CA SER A 44 4.78 -1.86 -17.28
C SER A 44 4.89 -1.91 -15.75
N LEU A 45 4.07 -1.15 -15.03
CA LEU A 45 4.01 -1.23 -13.57
C LEU A 45 3.23 -2.48 -13.11
N GLU A 46 2.25 -2.95 -13.87
CA GLU A 46 1.56 -4.22 -13.62
C GLU A 46 2.50 -5.41 -13.80
N GLU A 47 3.38 -5.40 -14.80
CA GLU A 47 4.43 -6.42 -14.95
C GLU A 47 5.44 -6.41 -13.77
N ALA A 48 5.72 -5.23 -13.21
CA ALA A 48 6.59 -5.08 -12.04
C ALA A 48 5.86 -5.35 -10.71
N ARG A 49 4.52 -5.33 -10.72
CA ARG A 49 3.64 -5.74 -9.63
C ARG A 49 3.53 -7.26 -9.69
N GLY A 50 4.63 -7.95 -9.35
CA GLY A 50 4.67 -9.43 -9.32
C GLY A 50 3.45 -10.02 -8.60
N ASP A 51 3.09 -11.27 -8.91
CA ASP A 51 1.83 -11.95 -8.51
C ASP A 51 1.27 -11.48 -7.16
N TYR A 52 0.45 -10.44 -7.21
CA TYR A 52 -0.53 -10.19 -6.18
C TYR A 52 -1.68 -11.13 -6.51
N GLU A 53 -1.53 -12.41 -6.14
CA GLU A 53 -2.71 -13.22 -5.90
C GLU A 53 -3.63 -12.39 -4.99
N GLU A 54 -4.89 -12.28 -5.39
CA GLU A 54 -5.89 -11.53 -4.65
C GLU A 54 -6.09 -12.27 -3.32
N LYS A 55 -5.34 -11.86 -2.29
CA LYS A 55 -5.30 -12.55 -1.01
C LYS A 55 -6.71 -12.61 -0.45
N ALA A 56 -7.15 -13.80 -0.06
CA ALA A 56 -8.41 -13.98 0.63
C ALA A 56 -8.49 -13.02 1.83
N ILE A 57 -9.67 -12.42 2.04
CA ILE A 57 -9.91 -11.61 3.22
C ILE A 57 -9.85 -12.54 4.44
N ILE A 58 -9.05 -12.18 5.44
CA ILE A 58 -9.01 -12.94 6.70
C ILE A 58 -10.38 -12.87 7.37
N ASP A 59 -10.87 -14.01 7.87
CA ASP A 59 -12.09 -14.05 8.65
C ASP A 59 -11.87 -13.42 10.04
N GLU A 60 -12.97 -13.03 10.67
CA GLU A 60 -12.93 -12.27 11.92
C GLU A 60 -12.37 -13.10 13.10
N GLU A 61 -12.62 -14.41 13.13
CA GLU A 61 -12.15 -15.31 14.18
C GLU A 61 -10.62 -15.47 14.09
N SER A 62 -10.12 -15.81 12.90
CA SER A 62 -8.68 -15.90 12.65
C SER A 62 -7.94 -14.58 12.94
N LEU A 63 -8.55 -13.43 12.61
CA LEU A 63 -7.96 -12.13 12.92
C LEU A 63 -7.90 -11.87 14.43
N LYS A 64 -8.98 -12.16 15.17
CA LYS A 64 -9.02 -12.01 16.63
C LYS A 64 -8.00 -12.90 17.32
N ASP A 65 -7.88 -14.15 16.88
CA ASP A 65 -6.91 -15.09 17.42
C ASP A 65 -5.49 -14.60 17.18
N ALA A 66 -5.18 -14.11 15.97
CA ALA A 66 -3.87 -13.56 15.67
C ALA A 66 -3.54 -12.33 16.53
N LEU A 67 -4.49 -11.41 16.74
CA LEU A 67 -4.30 -10.23 17.60
C LEU A 67 -4.06 -10.63 19.07
N LYS A 68 -4.78 -11.64 19.55
CA LYS A 68 -4.59 -12.19 20.90
C LYS A 68 -3.20 -12.82 21.05
N SER A 69 -2.77 -13.65 20.09
CA SER A 69 -1.43 -14.22 20.11
C SER A 69 -0.34 -13.15 20.06
N LEU A 70 -0.51 -12.10 19.24
CA LEU A 70 0.43 -10.97 19.20
C LEU A 70 0.57 -10.29 20.55
N ARG A 71 -0.53 -10.12 21.29
CA ARG A 71 -0.50 -9.58 22.65
C ARG A 71 0.27 -10.51 23.60
N GLU A 72 -0.08 -11.79 23.64
CA GLU A 72 0.56 -12.77 24.52
C GLU A 72 2.08 -12.83 24.28
N PHE A 73 2.52 -12.83 23.02
CA PHE A 73 3.94 -12.80 22.67
C PHE A 73 4.62 -11.47 23.01
N ALA A 74 3.93 -10.33 22.84
CA ALA A 74 4.45 -9.03 23.26
C ALA A 74 4.61 -8.94 24.78
N GLU A 75 3.74 -9.59 25.56
CA GLU A 75 3.83 -9.62 27.03
C GLU A 75 5.14 -10.28 27.49
N VAL A 76 5.58 -11.35 26.80
CA VAL A 76 6.79 -12.12 27.13
C VAL A 76 8.03 -11.75 26.29
N PHE A 77 7.98 -10.64 25.54
CA PHE A 77 9.08 -10.16 24.69
C PHE A 77 9.51 -11.15 23.58
N ASP A 78 8.60 -12.02 23.13
CA ASP A 78 8.87 -13.00 22.07
C ASP A 78 8.62 -12.39 20.67
N PHE A 79 9.58 -11.60 20.20
CA PHE A 79 9.51 -10.94 18.90
C PHE A 79 9.64 -11.89 17.71
N ASP A 80 10.30 -13.03 17.89
CA ASP A 80 10.39 -14.06 16.85
C ASP A 80 9.00 -14.63 16.56
N SER A 81 8.21 -14.92 17.60
CA SER A 81 6.83 -15.35 17.46
C SER A 81 5.91 -14.24 16.93
N ILE A 82 6.13 -12.97 17.32
CA ILE A 82 5.41 -11.83 16.74
C ILE A 82 5.66 -11.74 15.24
N ASP A 83 6.92 -11.83 14.80
CA ASP A 83 7.28 -11.78 13.38
C ASP A 83 6.67 -12.94 12.61
N PHE A 84 6.62 -14.13 13.21
CA PHE A 84 5.93 -15.29 12.64
C PHE A 84 4.44 -14.99 12.39
N VAL A 85 3.71 -14.54 13.41
CA VAL A 85 2.28 -14.21 13.27
C VAL A 85 2.05 -13.09 12.25
N MET A 86 2.89 -12.06 12.25
CA MET A 86 2.81 -10.97 11.28
C MET A 86 3.06 -11.44 9.84
N ASN A 87 3.93 -12.43 9.64
CA ASN A 87 4.17 -13.04 8.33
C ASN A 87 3.01 -13.93 7.87
N GLU A 88 2.33 -14.64 8.79
CA GLU A 88 1.10 -15.36 8.46
C GLU A 88 -0.02 -14.38 8.07
N LEU A 89 -0.21 -13.30 8.82
CA LEU A 89 -1.19 -12.25 8.49
C LEU A 89 -0.92 -11.58 7.14
N LYS A 90 0.35 -11.49 6.71
CA LYS A 90 0.69 -10.96 5.38
C LYS A 90 0.11 -11.81 4.25
N LYS A 91 -0.24 -13.07 4.46
CA LYS A 91 -0.83 -13.94 3.41
C LYS A 91 -2.29 -13.61 3.12
N TYR A 92 -2.93 -12.79 3.94
CA TYR A 92 -4.33 -12.41 3.80
C TYR A 92 -4.51 -10.93 3.44
N SER A 93 -5.69 -10.59 2.90
CA SER A 93 -6.15 -9.21 2.80
C SER A 93 -6.86 -8.80 4.10
N MET A 94 -6.64 -7.55 4.53
CA MET A 94 -7.29 -7.04 5.74
C MET A 94 -8.68 -6.48 5.42
N PRO A 95 -9.71 -6.77 6.25
CA PRO A 95 -10.99 -6.09 6.21
C PRO A 95 -10.80 -4.58 6.31
N GLU A 96 -11.67 -3.81 5.65
CA GLU A 96 -11.52 -2.35 5.56
C GLU A 96 -11.40 -1.68 6.93
N ALA A 97 -12.18 -2.14 7.92
CA ALA A 97 -12.15 -1.66 9.31
C ALA A 97 -10.80 -1.87 10.03
N TYR A 98 -9.97 -2.80 9.55
CA TYR A 98 -8.69 -3.16 10.17
C TYR A 98 -7.47 -2.76 9.35
N ARG A 99 -7.63 -2.22 8.13
CA ARG A 99 -6.49 -1.85 7.26
C ARG A 99 -5.55 -0.85 7.92
N GLU A 100 -6.09 0.23 8.47
CA GLU A 100 -5.30 1.26 9.16
C GLU A 100 -4.68 0.71 10.45
N LYS A 101 -5.47 -0.07 11.20
CA LYS A 101 -4.99 -0.69 12.45
C LYS A 101 -3.81 -1.63 12.19
N TYR A 102 -3.91 -2.49 11.18
CA TYR A 102 -2.85 -3.40 10.77
C TYR A 102 -1.62 -2.66 10.23
N ALA A 103 -1.80 -1.54 9.51
CA ALA A 103 -0.68 -0.70 9.07
C ALA A 103 0.09 -0.10 10.26
N LYS A 104 -0.62 0.40 11.27
CA LYS A 104 0.00 0.90 12.51
C LYS A 104 0.71 -0.21 13.28
N LEU A 105 0.09 -1.38 13.41
CA LEU A 105 0.70 -2.54 14.07
C LEU A 105 2.02 -2.96 13.41
N LYS A 106 2.06 -3.03 12.07
CA LYS A 106 3.31 -3.31 11.32
C LYS A 106 4.44 -2.33 11.66
N THR A 107 4.12 -1.05 11.79
CA THR A 107 5.10 -0.03 12.15
C THR A 107 5.62 -0.23 13.56
N LEU A 108 4.75 -0.50 14.53
CA LEU A 108 5.13 -0.73 15.92
C LEU A 108 5.99 -1.98 16.07
N VAL A 109 5.65 -3.07 15.38
CA VAL A 109 6.44 -4.31 15.34
C VAL A 109 7.83 -4.05 14.73
N ALA A 110 7.91 -3.35 13.60
CA ALA A 110 9.19 -3.01 12.98
C ALA A 110 10.08 -2.10 13.85
N GLN A 111 9.48 -1.34 14.77
CA GLN A 111 10.19 -0.51 15.75
C GLN A 111 10.51 -1.26 17.06
N VAL A 112 10.06 -2.52 17.21
CA VAL A 112 10.21 -3.31 18.43
C VAL A 112 9.61 -2.58 19.64
N ALA A 113 8.55 -1.80 19.41
CA ALA A 113 7.94 -0.90 20.39
C ALA A 113 6.94 -1.66 21.30
N ARG A 114 7.46 -2.54 22.15
CA ARG A 114 6.68 -3.48 22.98
C ARG A 114 5.49 -2.84 23.70
N ASP A 115 5.73 -1.77 24.45
CA ASP A 115 4.69 -1.16 25.28
C ASP A 115 3.61 -0.47 24.42
N ASP A 116 4.02 0.15 23.32
CA ASP A 116 3.11 0.74 22.35
C ASP A 116 2.27 -0.33 21.64
N ILE A 117 2.85 -1.51 21.36
CA ILE A 117 2.11 -2.66 20.81
C ILE A 117 1.01 -3.10 21.78
N LEU A 118 1.33 -3.26 23.07
CA LEU A 118 0.35 -3.71 24.06
C LEU A 118 -0.76 -2.69 24.26
N LEU A 119 -0.42 -1.42 24.44
CA LEU A 119 -1.41 -0.34 24.54
C LEU A 119 -2.30 -0.31 23.31
N PHE A 120 -1.71 -0.44 22.12
CA PHE A 120 -2.46 -0.44 20.88
C PHE A 120 -3.39 -1.65 20.74
N LEU A 121 -2.98 -2.83 21.18
CA LEU A 121 -3.79 -4.05 21.13
C LEU A 121 -4.89 -4.09 22.21
N GLU A 122 -4.80 -3.27 23.27
CA GLU A 122 -5.90 -3.12 24.25
C GLU A 122 -7.08 -2.31 23.70
N ASP A 123 -6.83 -1.43 22.72
CA ASP A 123 -7.82 -0.52 22.14
C ASP A 123 -8.56 -1.09 20.90
N ILE A 124 -8.29 -2.34 20.51
CA ILE A 124 -8.74 -2.95 19.24
C ILE A 124 -9.59 -4.18 19.49
#